data_AF-A0AA40ZQQ8-F1
#
_entry.id   AF-A0AA40ZQQ8-F1
#
_cell.length_a   1.000
_cell.length_b   1.000
_cell.length_c   1.000
_cell.angle_alpha   90.00
_cell.angle_beta   90.00
_cell.angle_gamma   90.00
#
_symmetry.space_group_name_H-M   'P 1'
#
loop_
_entity.id
_entity.type
_entity.pdbx_description
1 polymer ?
#
loop_
_entity_poly.entity_id
_entity_poly.type
_entity_poly.pdbx_seq_one_letter_code
_entity_poly.pdbx_strand_id
1 'polypeptide(L)'
;MKNLIFIIFSVILFFGACNNSVKKDKSDVTEVKKEPTTWQEQLDYAKQQSDLMTRNGIDGLKLVGYSYRGKVETQEQREEFLKLLFADDTDVVYHLNDNKGSYDIVPLKVMREKLSLSGTEEPFEKIKEWLKRASENENLELVNVEWSFHGRSVHSVAIISPQNNTILFDHIGGAAIIPGSKKEPKVESTVRNLTKEEYDAEKHTK
;
A
#
# COMPACT_ATOMS: atom_id res chain seq x y z
N MET A 1 61.72 37.06 1.67
CA MET A 1 61.23 35.98 2.54
C MET A 1 60.12 36.52 3.42
N LYS A 2 58.96 35.82 3.45
CA LYS A 2 57.83 35.92 4.39
C LYS A 2 57.04 37.25 4.38
N ASN A 3 55.87 37.26 3.73
CA ASN A 3 54.54 36.93 4.29
C ASN A 3 54.18 37.83 5.47
N LEU A 4 53.10 38.61 5.38
CA LEU A 4 51.80 38.23 5.95
C LEU A 4 50.75 39.33 5.68
N ILE A 5 49.65 38.94 5.04
CA ILE A 5 48.40 39.70 4.94
C ILE A 5 47.54 39.35 6.15
N PHE A 6 46.89 40.34 6.77
CA PHE A 6 45.65 40.30 7.60
C PHE A 6 45.55 41.67 8.34
N ILE A 7 44.43 42.37 8.60
CA ILE A 7 42.97 42.13 8.51
C ILE A 7 42.23 43.47 8.86
N ILE A 8 41.03 43.70 8.27
CA ILE A 8 39.79 44.36 8.80
C ILE A 8 39.69 45.90 8.96
N PHE A 9 38.53 46.41 8.51
CA PHE A 9 37.60 47.45 9.04
C PHE A 9 37.28 48.49 7.95
N SER A 10 36.06 48.96 7.69
CA SER A 10 34.69 48.61 8.06
C SER A 10 33.80 49.67 7.38
N VAL A 11 32.64 49.27 6.85
CA VAL A 11 31.35 50.02 6.84
C VAL A 11 31.37 51.32 5.98
N ILE A 12 30.50 51.56 4.99
CA ILE A 12 29.07 51.93 5.12
C ILE A 12 28.40 51.90 3.72
N LEU A 13 27.24 51.23 3.70
CA LEU A 13 25.98 51.49 2.99
C LEU A 13 25.92 52.59 1.92
N PHE A 14 25.45 52.21 0.73
CA PHE A 14 24.43 53.00 0.04
C PHE A 14 23.27 52.08 -0.37
N PHE A 15 22.09 52.46 0.11
CA PHE A 15 20.78 51.92 -0.25
C PHE A 15 20.55 52.05 -1.76
N GLY A 16 20.27 50.94 -2.42
CA GLY A 16 19.67 50.88 -3.75
C GLY A 16 18.60 49.81 -3.75
N ALA A 17 17.37 50.20 -3.44
CA ALA A 17 16.20 49.35 -3.55
C ALA A 17 15.94 49.01 -5.02
N CYS A 18 16.40 47.83 -5.46
CA CYS A 18 15.87 47.18 -6.65
C CYS A 18 14.93 46.06 -6.19
N ASN A 19 13.65 46.40 -6.22
CA ASN A 19 12.52 45.52 -6.06
C ASN A 19 12.50 44.52 -7.23
N ASN A 20 13.31 43.48 -7.17
CA ASN A 20 13.18 42.34 -8.06
C ASN A 20 12.12 41.42 -7.47
N SER A 21 10.86 41.75 -7.73
CA SER A 21 9.80 40.75 -7.72
C SER A 21 10.13 39.74 -8.82
N VAL A 22 10.93 38.74 -8.44
CA VAL A 22 10.99 37.47 -9.15
C VAL A 22 9.58 36.95 -9.11
N LYS A 23 8.84 37.18 -10.20
CA LYS A 23 7.65 36.43 -10.52
C LYS A 23 8.10 34.98 -10.53
N LYS A 24 7.82 34.26 -9.44
CA LYS A 24 7.67 32.81 -9.49
C LYS A 24 6.55 32.61 -10.50
N ASP A 25 6.92 32.28 -11.73
CA ASP A 25 6.02 31.57 -12.61
C ASP A 25 5.60 30.31 -11.86
N LYS A 26 4.46 30.39 -11.17
CA LYS A 26 3.64 29.25 -10.82
C LYS A 26 2.98 28.78 -12.11
N SER A 27 3.79 28.26 -13.03
CA SER A 27 3.33 27.26 -13.96
C SER A 27 3.87 25.93 -13.46
N ASP A 28 3.18 25.36 -12.48
CA ASP A 28 3.10 23.92 -12.43
C ASP A 28 1.66 23.55 -12.05
N VAL A 29 0.85 23.50 -13.10
CA VAL A 29 -0.19 22.50 -13.32
C VAL A 29 -1.01 22.19 -12.07
N THR A 30 -2.08 22.96 -11.85
CA THR A 30 -3.32 22.38 -11.36
C THR A 30 -3.84 21.41 -12.42
N GLU A 31 -3.17 20.25 -12.55
CA GLU A 31 -3.81 19.08 -13.12
C GLU A 31 -4.94 18.79 -12.14
N VAL A 32 -6.17 18.93 -12.62
CA VAL A 32 -7.27 18.20 -12.01
C VAL A 32 -6.83 16.75 -12.08
N LYS A 33 -6.29 16.22 -10.98
CA LYS A 33 -5.83 14.84 -10.87
C LYS A 33 -7.09 14.00 -11.00
N LYS A 34 -7.44 13.66 -12.23
CA LYS A 34 -8.61 12.83 -12.56
C LYS A 34 -8.48 11.59 -11.70
N GLU A 35 -9.49 11.30 -10.90
CA GLU A 35 -9.47 10.09 -10.07
C GLU A 35 -9.22 8.90 -11.00
N PRO A 36 -8.31 7.98 -10.63
CA PRO A 36 -8.00 6.84 -11.48
C PRO A 36 -9.26 6.00 -11.68
N THR A 37 -9.57 5.71 -12.94
CA THR A 37 -10.80 5.04 -13.38
C THR A 37 -10.56 3.59 -13.79
N THR A 38 -9.30 3.19 -13.95
CA THR A 38 -8.89 1.83 -14.31
C THR A 38 -7.92 1.26 -13.28
N TRP A 39 -7.82 -0.07 -13.19
CA TRP A 39 -6.87 -0.69 -12.28
C TRP A 39 -5.42 -0.33 -12.60
N GLN A 40 -5.06 -0.12 -13.87
CA GLN A 40 -3.73 0.36 -14.25
C GLN A 40 -3.49 1.77 -13.70
N GLU A 41 -4.43 2.69 -13.93
CA GLU A 41 -4.34 4.06 -13.37
C GLU A 41 -4.28 4.04 -11.84
N GLN A 42 -4.99 3.12 -11.19
CA GLN A 42 -4.98 2.94 -9.74
C GLN A 42 -3.61 2.49 -9.22
N LEU A 43 -2.98 1.49 -9.87
CA LEU A 43 -1.65 1.01 -9.49
C LEU A 43 -0.56 2.04 -9.85
N ASP A 44 -0.65 2.69 -11.01
CA ASP A 44 0.29 3.74 -11.40
C ASP A 44 0.22 4.93 -10.45
N TYR A 45 -0.98 5.31 -10.02
CA TYR A 45 -1.17 6.33 -8.99
C TYR A 45 -0.49 5.92 -7.68
N ALA A 46 -0.70 4.68 -7.21
CA ALA A 46 -0.09 4.17 -5.99
C ALA A 46 1.44 4.13 -6.08
N LYS A 47 1.98 3.77 -7.25
CA LYS A 47 3.43 3.85 -7.54
C LYS A 47 3.94 5.27 -7.40
N GLN A 48 3.29 6.24 -8.05
CA GLN A 48 3.69 7.64 -7.97
C GLN A 48 3.60 8.19 -6.54
N GLN A 49 2.56 7.83 -5.78
CA GLN A 49 2.43 8.28 -4.38
C GLN A 49 3.50 7.69 -3.48
N SER A 50 3.78 6.39 -3.59
CA SER A 50 4.84 5.77 -2.81
C SER A 50 6.22 6.33 -3.16
N ASP A 51 6.50 6.60 -4.44
CA ASP A 51 7.75 7.27 -4.85
C ASP A 51 7.88 8.71 -4.33
N LEU A 52 6.77 9.45 -4.21
CA LEU A 52 6.76 10.78 -3.59
C LEU A 52 7.02 10.70 -2.07
N MET A 53 6.39 9.73 -1.40
CA MET A 53 6.61 9.48 0.04
C MET A 53 8.07 9.12 0.32
N THR A 54 8.66 8.19 -0.45
CA THR A 54 10.08 7.82 -0.33
C THR A 54 11.00 9.02 -0.54
N ARG A 55 10.74 9.87 -1.55
CA ARG A 55 11.54 11.08 -1.79
C ARG A 55 11.45 12.10 -0.65
N ASN A 56 10.35 12.10 0.08
CA ASN A 56 10.16 12.93 1.28
C ASN A 56 10.65 12.26 2.57
N GLY A 57 11.34 11.12 2.48
CA GLY A 57 11.90 10.40 3.63
C GLY A 57 10.86 9.63 4.45
N ILE A 58 9.65 9.43 3.91
CA ILE A 58 8.62 8.61 4.54
C ILE A 58 8.82 7.17 4.07
N ASP A 59 9.23 6.30 4.99
CA ASP A 59 9.36 4.86 4.76
C ASP A 59 8.00 4.18 4.96
N GLY A 60 7.67 3.22 4.10
CA GLY A 60 6.37 2.56 4.06
C GLY A 60 6.22 1.63 2.87
N LEU A 61 5.01 1.13 2.65
CA LEU A 61 4.71 0.25 1.52
C LEU A 61 4.88 0.99 0.19
N LYS A 62 5.77 0.47 -0.65
CA LYS A 62 6.06 0.98 -1.98
C LYS A 62 5.63 0.00 -3.04
N LEU A 63 4.89 0.46 -4.05
CA LEU A 63 4.60 -0.36 -5.22
C LEU A 63 5.81 -0.32 -6.15
N VAL A 64 6.39 -1.49 -6.44
CA VAL A 64 7.55 -1.64 -7.34
C VAL A 64 7.07 -1.83 -8.77
N GLY A 65 6.10 -2.71 -8.98
CA GLY A 65 5.60 -3.03 -10.31
C GLY A 65 4.39 -3.98 -10.26
N TYR A 66 3.86 -4.28 -11.43
CA TYR A 66 2.77 -5.24 -11.58
C TYR A 66 2.83 -5.91 -12.95
N SER A 67 2.26 -7.10 -13.05
CA SER A 67 2.14 -7.86 -14.29
C SER A 67 0.75 -8.48 -14.41
N TYR A 68 0.11 -8.29 -15.57
CA TYR A 68 -1.16 -8.92 -15.87
C TYR A 68 -1.01 -10.44 -15.98
N ARG A 69 -1.79 -11.19 -15.20
CA ARG A 69 -1.75 -12.66 -15.15
C ARG A 69 -2.80 -13.29 -16.07
N GLY A 70 -3.89 -12.58 -16.36
CA GLY A 70 -4.95 -13.06 -17.25
C GLY A 70 -6.31 -13.21 -16.56
N LYS A 71 -7.26 -13.72 -17.34
CA LYS A 71 -8.63 -13.99 -16.89
C LYS A 71 -8.75 -15.37 -16.27
N VAL A 72 -9.65 -15.47 -15.30
CA VAL A 72 -10.10 -16.74 -14.72
C VAL A 72 -11.34 -17.19 -15.47
N GLU A 73 -11.20 -18.19 -16.33
CA GLU A 73 -12.24 -18.63 -17.26
C GLU A 73 -12.79 -20.02 -16.92
N THR A 74 -11.98 -20.87 -16.29
CA THR A 74 -12.36 -22.26 -15.96
C THR A 74 -12.59 -22.46 -14.46
N GLN A 75 -13.39 -23.47 -14.11
CA GLN A 75 -13.60 -23.85 -12.71
C GLN A 75 -12.29 -24.24 -12.00
N GLU A 76 -11.39 -24.94 -12.71
CA GLU A 76 -10.08 -25.32 -12.18
C GLU A 76 -9.23 -24.09 -11.85
N GLN A 77 -9.19 -23.09 -12.74
CA GLN A 77 -8.51 -21.82 -12.47
C GLN A 77 -9.12 -21.09 -11.27
N ARG A 78 -10.46 -21.15 -11.12
CA ARG A 78 -11.16 -20.56 -9.96
C ARG A 78 -10.71 -21.18 -8.64
N GLU A 79 -10.69 -22.49 -8.59
CA GLU A 79 -10.28 -23.24 -7.41
C GLU A 79 -8.80 -23.02 -7.09
N GLU A 80 -7.94 -23.01 -8.11
CA GLU A 80 -6.51 -22.78 -7.95
C GLU A 80 -6.22 -21.38 -7.40
N PHE A 81 -6.79 -20.33 -7.99
CA PHE A 81 -6.48 -18.97 -7.54
C PHE A 81 -7.04 -18.71 -6.13
N LEU A 82 -8.23 -19.21 -5.79
CA LEU A 82 -8.78 -19.07 -4.44
C LEU A 82 -7.93 -19.82 -3.41
N LYS A 83 -7.43 -21.01 -3.77
CA LYS A 83 -6.51 -21.75 -2.90
C LYS A 83 -5.23 -20.97 -2.66
N LEU A 84 -4.64 -20.38 -3.70
CA LEU A 84 -3.42 -19.58 -3.60
C LEU A 84 -3.66 -18.28 -2.81
N LEU A 85 -4.76 -17.57 -3.08
CA LEU A 85 -5.06 -16.30 -2.43
C LEU A 85 -5.24 -16.45 -0.91
N PHE A 86 -5.76 -17.59 -0.45
CA PHE A 86 -6.00 -17.86 0.97
C PHE A 86 -5.05 -18.90 1.58
N ALA A 87 -3.92 -19.16 0.93
CA ALA A 87 -2.88 -20.02 1.46
C ALA A 87 -2.26 -19.43 2.74
N ASP A 88 -1.75 -20.29 3.61
CA ASP A 88 -1.19 -19.91 4.91
C ASP A 88 0.03 -18.97 4.81
N ASP A 89 0.77 -19.09 3.71
CA ASP A 89 1.95 -18.30 3.38
C ASP A 89 1.64 -17.02 2.59
N THR A 90 0.38 -16.74 2.26
CA THR A 90 -0.01 -15.49 1.61
C THR A 90 0.24 -14.30 2.53
N ASP A 91 0.99 -13.32 2.03
CA ASP A 91 1.23 -12.07 2.74
C ASP A 91 -0.05 -11.22 2.84
N VAL A 92 -0.36 -10.77 4.06
CA VAL A 92 -1.51 -9.89 4.36
C VAL A 92 -1.12 -8.73 5.24
N VAL A 93 -1.86 -7.63 5.14
CA VAL A 93 -1.69 -6.47 6.02
C VAL A 93 -2.25 -6.75 7.40
N TYR A 94 -1.42 -6.58 8.41
CA TYR A 94 -1.81 -6.58 9.82
C TYR A 94 -1.65 -5.19 10.42
N HIS A 95 -2.76 -4.54 10.78
CA HIS A 95 -2.70 -3.25 11.47
C HIS A 95 -2.30 -3.45 12.93
N LEU A 96 -1.26 -2.74 13.36
CA LEU A 96 -0.72 -2.83 14.72
C LEU A 96 -1.55 -1.99 15.71
N ASN A 97 -2.39 -1.09 15.21
CA ASN A 97 -3.19 -0.17 15.98
C ASN A 97 -4.50 0.18 15.26
N ASP A 98 -5.49 0.61 16.05
CA ASP A 98 -6.85 0.87 15.57
C ASP A 98 -6.92 2.10 14.64
N ASN A 99 -5.93 3.01 14.73
CA ASN A 99 -5.83 4.17 13.85
C ASN A 99 -5.34 3.82 12.42
N LYS A 100 -5.00 2.54 12.17
CA LYS A 100 -4.53 2.00 10.89
C LYS A 100 -3.28 2.68 10.30
N GLY A 101 -2.62 3.54 11.07
CA GLY A 101 -1.43 4.27 10.65
C GLY A 101 -0.15 3.44 10.74
N SER A 102 -0.17 2.33 11.50
CA SER A 102 0.95 1.39 11.60
C SER A 102 0.47 -0.01 11.26
N TYR A 103 1.21 -0.67 10.39
CA TYR A 103 0.93 -2.04 9.98
C TYR A 103 2.23 -2.80 9.73
N ASP A 104 2.12 -4.13 9.74
CA ASP A 104 3.15 -5.05 9.25
C ASP A 104 2.55 -5.92 8.15
N ILE A 105 3.40 -6.62 7.41
CA ILE A 105 3.01 -7.62 6.42
C ILE A 105 3.44 -8.97 6.96
N VAL A 106 2.44 -9.82 7.20
CA VAL A 106 2.61 -11.12 7.83
C VAL A 106 1.93 -12.21 7.00
N PRO A 107 2.39 -13.47 7.07
CA PRO A 107 1.67 -14.58 6.47
C PRO A 107 0.26 -14.72 7.05
N LEU A 108 -0.70 -15.11 6.22
CA LEU A 108 -2.11 -15.26 6.59
C LEU A 108 -2.30 -16.21 7.77
N LYS A 109 -1.47 -17.26 7.89
CA LYS A 109 -1.47 -18.15 9.06
C LYS A 109 -1.26 -17.41 10.37
N VAL A 110 -0.33 -16.45 10.40
CA VAL A 110 -0.05 -15.64 11.60
C VAL A 110 -1.27 -14.80 11.97
N MET A 111 -1.97 -14.25 10.96
CA MET A 111 -3.21 -13.51 11.18
C MET A 111 -4.33 -14.41 11.72
N ARG A 112 -4.51 -15.61 11.16
CA ARG A 112 -5.47 -16.62 11.65
C ARG A 112 -5.20 -17.01 13.10
N GLU A 113 -3.95 -17.26 13.45
CA GLU A 113 -3.53 -17.56 14.82
C GLU A 113 -3.88 -16.43 15.78
N LYS A 114 -3.61 -15.17 15.40
CA LYS A 114 -3.95 -13.99 16.21
C LYS A 114 -5.46 -13.85 16.42
N LEU A 115 -6.25 -14.01 15.36
CA LEU A 115 -7.73 -13.95 15.43
C LEU A 115 -8.30 -15.06 16.34
N SER A 116 -7.74 -16.26 16.25
CA SER A 116 -8.12 -17.37 17.12
C SER A 116 -7.82 -17.08 18.59
N LEU A 117 -6.63 -16.51 18.90
CA LEU A 117 -6.25 -16.15 20.26
C LEU A 117 -7.11 -15.02 20.84
N SER A 118 -7.55 -14.07 20.02
CA SER A 118 -8.44 -12.98 20.44
C SER A 118 -9.91 -13.39 20.53
N GLY A 119 -10.27 -14.61 20.14
CA GLY A 119 -11.66 -15.07 20.03
C GLY A 119 -12.46 -14.33 18.94
N THR A 120 -11.77 -13.70 17.99
CA THR A 120 -12.39 -12.97 16.89
C THR A 120 -12.70 -13.92 15.74
N GLU A 121 -13.89 -13.78 15.14
CA GLU A 121 -14.27 -14.56 13.97
C GLU A 121 -13.30 -14.30 12.80
N GLU A 122 -12.89 -15.36 12.11
CA GLU A 122 -11.99 -15.26 10.96
C GLU A 122 -12.72 -14.64 9.76
N PRO A 123 -12.33 -13.44 9.28
CA PRO A 123 -13.03 -12.77 8.19
C PRO A 123 -12.72 -13.39 6.82
N PHE A 124 -11.61 -14.13 6.70
CA PHE A 124 -11.07 -14.58 5.41
C PHE A 124 -11.94 -15.62 4.72
N GLU A 125 -12.62 -16.51 5.45
CA GLU A 125 -13.55 -17.46 4.84
C GLU A 125 -14.75 -16.74 4.21
N LYS A 126 -15.26 -15.68 4.84
CA LYS A 126 -16.34 -14.86 4.25
C LYS A 126 -15.90 -14.14 2.98
N ILE A 127 -14.66 -13.62 2.97
CA ILE A 127 -14.08 -12.97 1.79
C ILE A 127 -13.88 -14.00 0.67
N LYS A 128 -13.39 -15.19 1.00
CA LYS A 128 -13.20 -16.30 0.06
C LYS A 128 -14.52 -16.75 -0.57
N GLU A 129 -15.57 -16.91 0.22
CA GLU A 129 -16.92 -17.23 -0.29
C GLU A 129 -17.49 -16.11 -1.18
N TRP A 130 -17.23 -14.86 -0.82
CA TRP A 130 -17.63 -13.72 -1.64
C TRP A 130 -16.88 -13.71 -2.99
N LEU A 131 -15.57 -13.90 -2.99
CA LEU A 131 -14.76 -13.98 -4.22
C LEU A 131 -15.14 -15.20 -5.06
N LYS A 132 -15.46 -16.34 -4.45
CA LYS A 132 -15.98 -17.52 -5.15
C LYS A 132 -17.25 -17.16 -5.93
N ARG A 133 -18.23 -16.56 -5.26
CA ARG A 133 -19.48 -16.10 -5.89
C ARG A 133 -19.25 -15.03 -6.95
N ALA A 134 -18.36 -14.08 -6.70
CA ALA A 134 -18.00 -13.07 -7.70
C ALA A 134 -17.44 -13.76 -8.96
N SER A 135 -16.50 -14.68 -8.79
CA SER A 135 -15.92 -15.44 -9.89
C SER A 135 -16.98 -16.22 -10.68
N GLU A 136 -17.94 -16.88 -10.03
CA GLU A 136 -18.99 -17.62 -10.75
C GLU A 136 -19.87 -16.72 -11.64
N ASN A 137 -19.98 -15.44 -11.33
CA ASN A 137 -20.79 -14.47 -12.08
C ASN A 137 -19.97 -13.64 -13.09
N GLU A 138 -18.66 -13.55 -12.94
CA GLU A 138 -17.76 -12.78 -13.82
C GLU A 138 -16.38 -13.45 -13.98
N ASN A 139 -15.81 -13.33 -15.18
CA ASN A 139 -14.46 -13.82 -15.46
C ASN A 139 -13.43 -12.85 -14.90
N LEU A 140 -13.24 -12.88 -13.57
CA LEU A 140 -12.28 -12.07 -12.83
C LEU A 140 -10.91 -12.09 -13.49
N GLU A 141 -10.21 -10.96 -13.43
CA GLU A 141 -8.84 -10.87 -13.94
C GLU A 141 -7.86 -10.79 -12.77
N LEU A 142 -6.67 -11.34 -12.97
CA LEU A 142 -5.62 -11.41 -11.97
C LEU A 142 -4.44 -10.53 -12.38
N VAL A 143 -3.90 -9.80 -11.42
CA VAL A 143 -2.67 -9.00 -11.58
C VAL A 143 -1.73 -9.37 -10.43
N ASN A 144 -0.51 -9.79 -10.75
CA ASN A 144 0.52 -9.93 -9.74
C ASN A 144 1.08 -8.53 -9.44
N VAL A 145 1.24 -8.22 -8.16
CA VAL A 145 1.74 -6.92 -7.70
C VAL A 145 2.99 -7.14 -6.84
N GLU A 146 4.05 -6.41 -7.17
CA GLU A 146 5.30 -6.42 -6.43
C GLU A 146 5.40 -5.16 -5.58
N TRP A 147 5.74 -5.36 -4.31
CA TRP A 147 5.88 -4.31 -3.33
C TRP A 147 7.25 -4.37 -2.65
N SER A 148 7.69 -3.22 -2.14
CA SER A 148 8.79 -3.11 -1.20
C SER A 148 8.26 -2.59 0.13
N PHE A 149 8.59 -3.29 1.22
CA PHE A 149 8.19 -2.92 2.57
C PHE A 149 9.37 -3.09 3.53
N HIS A 150 9.85 -1.98 4.10
CA HIS A 150 11.08 -1.93 4.90
C HIS A 150 12.28 -2.61 4.20
N GLY A 151 12.43 -2.36 2.89
CA GLY A 151 13.50 -2.94 2.07
C GLY A 151 13.33 -4.41 1.69
N ARG A 152 12.27 -5.10 2.15
CA ARG A 152 11.93 -6.46 1.75
C ARG A 152 11.00 -6.45 0.54
N SER A 153 11.20 -7.38 -0.39
CA SER A 153 10.25 -7.63 -1.48
C SER A 153 9.09 -8.46 -0.94
N VAL A 154 7.85 -8.03 -1.18
CA VAL A 154 6.62 -8.77 -0.85
C VAL A 154 5.68 -8.73 -2.05
N HIS A 155 4.82 -9.73 -2.17
CA HIS A 155 4.00 -9.93 -3.38
C HIS A 155 2.53 -10.14 -3.00
N SER A 156 1.63 -9.63 -3.83
CA SER A 156 0.20 -9.94 -3.74
C SER A 156 -0.37 -10.25 -5.12
N VAL A 157 -1.58 -10.80 -5.11
CA VAL A 157 -2.41 -10.96 -6.31
C VAL A 157 -3.63 -10.07 -6.15
N ALA A 158 -3.72 -9.04 -6.98
CA ALA A 158 -4.89 -8.19 -7.08
C ALA A 158 -5.93 -8.83 -8.01
N ILE A 159 -7.18 -8.79 -7.58
CA ILE A 159 -8.35 -9.25 -8.32
C ILE A 159 -9.02 -8.05 -8.97
N ILE A 160 -9.25 -8.10 -10.26
CA ILE A 160 -9.88 -7.04 -11.05
C ILE A 160 -11.30 -7.49 -11.41
N SER A 161 -12.28 -6.60 -11.22
CA SER A 161 -13.63 -6.82 -11.77
C SER A 161 -13.67 -6.34 -13.22
N PRO A 162 -14.01 -7.21 -14.19
CA PRO A 162 -14.12 -6.81 -15.59
C PRO A 162 -15.24 -5.79 -15.83
N GLN A 163 -16.26 -5.75 -14.95
CA GLN A 163 -17.44 -4.91 -15.12
C GLN A 163 -17.11 -3.42 -14.97
N ASN A 164 -16.22 -3.08 -14.05
CA ASN A 164 -15.84 -1.71 -13.76
C ASN A 164 -14.36 -1.41 -14.05
N ASN A 165 -13.58 -2.42 -14.46
CA ASN A 165 -12.15 -2.32 -14.74
C ASN A 165 -11.33 -1.77 -13.56
N THR A 166 -11.74 -2.04 -12.32
CA THR A 166 -11.01 -1.61 -11.10
C THR A 166 -10.61 -2.78 -10.22
N ILE A 167 -9.68 -2.51 -9.30
CA ILE A 167 -9.29 -3.48 -8.27
C ILE A 167 -10.48 -3.77 -7.36
N LEU A 168 -10.90 -5.03 -7.38
CA LEU A 168 -11.94 -5.60 -6.53
C LEU A 168 -11.39 -6.00 -5.16
N PHE A 169 -10.18 -6.58 -5.13
CA PHE A 169 -9.56 -7.09 -3.91
C PHE A 169 -8.04 -7.21 -4.02
N ASP A 170 -7.32 -6.91 -2.94
CA ASP A 170 -5.89 -7.16 -2.77
C ASP A 170 -5.56 -7.17 -1.26
N HIS A 171 -4.94 -8.24 -0.76
CA HIS A 171 -4.55 -8.40 0.64
C HIS A 171 -3.54 -7.36 1.15
N ILE A 172 -2.75 -6.78 0.25
CA ILE A 172 -1.72 -5.77 0.57
C ILE A 172 -2.15 -4.39 0.08
N GLY A 173 -2.74 -4.33 -1.12
CA GLY A 173 -3.09 -3.08 -1.80
C GLY A 173 -3.99 -2.15 -0.97
N GLY A 174 -4.81 -2.68 -0.05
CA GLY A 174 -5.63 -1.88 0.85
C GLY A 174 -4.86 -1.00 1.85
N ALA A 175 -3.58 -1.31 2.12
CA ALA A 175 -2.69 -0.46 2.92
C ALA A 175 -1.97 0.62 2.09
N ALA A 176 -1.92 0.45 0.76
CA ALA A 176 -1.39 1.46 -0.13
C ALA A 176 -2.45 2.54 -0.41
N ILE A 177 -2.00 3.74 -0.81
CA ILE A 177 -2.91 4.81 -1.27
C ILE A 177 -3.36 4.47 -2.69
N ILE A 178 -4.29 3.52 -2.81
CA ILE A 178 -4.97 3.16 -4.07
C ILE A 178 -6.34 3.85 -4.09
N PRO A 179 -6.56 4.90 -4.91
CA PRO A 179 -7.85 5.56 -4.98
C PRO A 179 -8.90 4.64 -5.59
N GLY A 180 -10.10 4.62 -5.04
CA GLY A 180 -11.22 3.85 -5.59
C GLY A 180 -11.15 2.33 -5.40
N SER A 181 -10.13 1.79 -4.69
CA SER A 181 -10.23 0.42 -4.18
C SER A 181 -11.47 0.36 -3.29
N LYS A 182 -12.48 -0.42 -3.66
CA LYS A 182 -13.65 -0.60 -2.79
C LYS A 182 -13.10 -1.14 -1.47
N LYS A 183 -13.44 -0.47 -0.36
CA LYS A 183 -13.20 -1.05 0.97
C LYS A 183 -13.79 -2.46 0.91
N GLU A 184 -13.03 -3.44 1.41
CA GLU A 184 -13.60 -4.76 1.72
C GLU A 184 -15.00 -4.56 2.32
N PRO A 185 -15.99 -5.42 2.00
CA PRO A 185 -17.27 -5.34 2.69
C PRO A 185 -16.98 -5.21 4.18
N LYS A 186 -17.58 -4.21 4.86
CA LYS A 186 -17.39 -3.99 6.30
C LYS A 186 -17.81 -5.27 7.03
N VAL A 187 -16.87 -6.19 7.21
CA VAL A 187 -16.94 -7.16 8.28
C VAL A 187 -16.59 -6.32 9.51
N GLU A 188 -17.54 -6.12 10.41
CA GLU A 188 -17.27 -5.54 11.73
C GLU A 188 -16.32 -6.50 12.46
N SER A 189 -15.04 -6.37 12.16
CA SER A 189 -13.99 -7.15 12.81
C SER A 189 -13.56 -6.34 14.02
N THR A 190 -14.12 -6.66 15.18
CA THR A 190 -13.63 -6.21 16.49
C THR A 190 -12.32 -6.96 16.79
N VAL A 191 -11.31 -6.81 15.93
CA VAL A 191 -9.98 -7.40 16.14
C VAL A 191 -9.30 -6.51 17.16
N ARG A 192 -9.12 -7.02 18.37
CA ARG A 192 -8.18 -6.41 19.32
C ARG A 192 -6.77 -6.60 18.75
N ASN A 193 -6.11 -5.52 18.41
CA ASN A 193 -4.71 -5.57 17.98
C ASN A 193 -3.83 -5.90 19.19
N LEU A 194 -3.00 -6.94 19.07
CA LEU A 194 -1.96 -7.24 20.06
C LEU A 194 -0.79 -6.28 19.83
N THR A 195 -0.20 -5.76 20.91
CA THR A 195 1.02 -4.98 20.81
C THR A 195 2.17 -5.87 20.32
N LYS A 196 3.21 -5.25 19.74
CA LYS A 196 4.42 -5.96 19.34
C LYS A 196 5.05 -6.74 20.49
N GLU A 197 4.99 -6.17 21.70
CA GLU A 197 5.49 -6.78 22.93
C GLU A 197 4.64 -7.98 23.36
N GLU A 198 3.31 -7.90 23.25
CA GLU A 198 2.41 -9.03 23.49
C GLU A 198 2.70 -10.18 22.50
N TYR A 199 2.97 -9.86 21.23
CA TYR A 199 3.33 -10.86 20.21
C TYR A 199 4.69 -11.53 20.47
N ASP A 200 5.73 -10.73 20.75
CA ASP A 200 7.07 -11.26 20.99
C ASP A 200 7.12 -12.09 22.29
N ALA A 201 6.32 -11.73 23.31
CA ALA A 201 6.20 -12.49 24.54
C ALA A 201 5.57 -13.88 24.33
N GLU A 202 4.51 -13.98 23.52
CA GLU A 202 3.82 -15.26 23.26
C GLU A 202 4.65 -16.25 22.42
N LYS A 203 5.59 -15.75 21.61
CA LYS A 203 6.50 -16.59 20.81
C LYS A 203 7.52 -17.36 21.66
N HIS A 204 7.79 -16.92 22.90
CA HIS A 204 8.78 -17.53 23.79
C HIS A 204 8.18 -18.46 24.85
N THR A 205 6.85 -18.61 24.88
CA THR A 205 6.13 -19.45 25.86
C THR A 205 5.67 -20.81 25.32
N LYS A 206 6.02 -21.16 24.08
CA LYS A 206 5.73 -22.47 23.46
C LYS A 206 7.00 -23.20 23.04
#